data_AF-A0A0R2LGM0-F1
#
_entry.id   AF-A0A0R2LGM0-F1
#
_cell.length_a   1.000
_cell.length_b   1.000
_cell.length_c   1.000
_cell.angle_alpha   90.00
_cell.angle_beta   90.00
_cell.angle_gamma   90.00
#
_symmetry.space_group_name_H-M   'P 1'
#
loop_
_entity.id
_entity.type
_entity.pdbx_description
1 polymer ?
#
loop_
_entity_poly.entity_id
_entity_poly.type
_entity_poly.pdbx_seq_one_letter_code
_entity_poly.pdbx_strand_id
1 'polypeptide(L)' 'MSETTSDDEFLYKHVTQKYQQAFACTLKICTFLYETKKFSVSKNEQIYLTIHIQRILREKERLTKGL' A
#
# COMPACT_ATOMS: atom_id res chain seq x y z
N MET A 1 -4.39 25.36 -0.66
CA MET A 1 -3.32 24.47 -0.15
C MET A 1 -3.98 23.52 0.83
N SER A 2 -4.03 22.23 0.54
CA SER A 2 -4.65 21.24 1.45
C SER A 2 -3.67 20.93 2.57
N GLU A 3 -4.07 21.14 3.81
CA GLU A 3 -3.35 20.66 4.99
C GLU A 3 -3.33 19.12 4.95
N THR A 4 -2.18 18.52 4.65
CA THR A 4 -1.92 17.13 5.04
C THR A 4 -1.82 17.11 6.56
N THR A 5 -2.85 16.58 7.22
CA THR A 5 -2.93 16.52 8.68
C THR A 5 -1.86 15.57 9.23
N SER A 6 -1.37 15.84 10.44
CA SER A 6 -0.39 14.99 11.14
C SER A 6 -0.82 13.51 11.23
N ASP A 7 -2.13 13.27 11.20
CA ASP A 7 -2.72 11.94 11.31
C ASP A 7 -2.47 11.08 10.06
N ASP A 8 -2.48 11.68 8.87
CA ASP A 8 -2.23 10.97 7.60
C ASP A 8 -0.78 10.49 7.51
N GLU A 9 0.19 11.30 7.95
CA GLU A 9 1.61 10.89 8.03
C GLU A 9 1.83 9.78 9.04
N PHE A 10 1.19 9.87 10.21
CA PHE A 10 1.26 8.84 11.24
C PHE A 10 0.68 7.52 10.72
N LEU A 11 -0.50 7.57 10.09
CA LEU A 11 -1.16 6.40 9.52
C LEU A 11 -0.31 5.79 8.40
N TYR A 12 0.23 6.61 7.50
CA TYR A 12 1.12 6.15 6.43
C TYR A 12 2.32 5.40 7.01
N LYS A 13 3.03 6.01 7.97
CA LYS A 13 4.16 5.37 8.63
C LYS A 13 3.77 4.05 9.30
N HIS A 14 2.65 4.01 10.02
CA HIS A 14 2.18 2.80 10.69
C HIS A 14 1.87 1.67 9.70
N VAL A 15 1.13 1.96 8.63
CA VAL A 15 0.72 0.98 7.62
C VAL A 15 1.92 0.41 6.87
N THR A 16 2.85 1.29 6.44
CA THR A 16 4.04 0.89 5.68
C THR A 16 5.00 0.04 6.51
N GLN A 17 5.14 0.33 7.81
CA GLN A 17 5.95 -0.47 8.73
C GLN A 17 5.32 -1.82 9.07
N LYS A 18 3.99 -1.86 9.23
CA LYS A 18 3.25 -3.06 9.61
C LYS A 18 3.12 -4.07 8.47
N TYR A 19 2.95 -3.60 7.23
CA TYR A 19 2.68 -4.43 6.06
C TYR A 19 3.76 -4.29 4.99
N GLN A 20 5.02 -4.50 5.38
CA GLN A 20 6.19 -4.23 4.54
C GLN A 20 6.14 -4.94 3.18
N GLN A 21 5.74 -6.22 3.16
CA GLN A 21 5.62 -6.98 1.91
C GLN A 21 4.55 -6.40 0.98
N ALA A 22 3.38 -6.06 1.52
CA ALA A 22 2.31 -5.45 0.75
C ALA A 22 2.70 -4.07 0.26
N PHE A 23 3.39 -3.28 1.09
CA PHE A 23 3.86 -1.94 0.72
C PHE A 23 4.95 -1.98 -0.35
N ALA A 24 5.88 -2.94 -0.29
CA ALA A 24 6.85 -3.15 -1.36
C ALA A 24 6.18 -3.47 -2.70
N CYS A 25 5.06 -4.18 -2.70
CA CYS A 25 4.23 -4.38 -3.88
C CYS A 25 3.57 -3.07 -4.35
N THR A 26 3.00 -2.29 -3.42
CA THR A 26 2.45 -0.95 -3.70
C THR A 26 3.49 -0.06 -4.40
N LEU A 27 4.74 -0.03 -3.93
CA LEU A 27 5.80 0.79 -4.55
C LEU A 27 6.12 0.38 -5.99
N LYS A 28 6.04 -0.92 -6.31
CA LYS A 28 6.19 -1.40 -7.70
C LYS A 28 5.04 -0.89 -8.58
N ILE A 29 3.81 -0.90 -8.06
CA ILE A 29 2.64 -0.34 -8.77
C ILE A 29 2.80 1.16 -8.98
N CYS A 30 3.22 1.90 -7.94
CA CYS A 30 3.49 3.34 -8.05
C CYS A 30 4.54 3.65 -9.12
N THR A 31 5.64 2.90 -9.14
CA THR A 31 6.72 3.05 -10.12
C THR A 31 6.19 2.81 -11.54
N PHE A 32 5.45 1.71 -11.74
CA PHE A 32 4.85 1.40 -13.03
C PHE A 32 3.89 2.49 -13.54
N LEU A 33 3.00 3.00 -12.68
CA LEU A 33 2.06 4.06 -13.04
C LEU A 33 2.77 5.37 -13.35
N TYR A 34 3.81 5.71 -12.60
CA TYR A 34 4.62 6.89 -12.88
C TYR A 34 5.36 6.77 -14.21
N GLU A 35 6.00 5.64 -14.48
CA GLU A 35 6.77 5.43 -15.71
C GLU A 35 5.89 5.41 -16.96
N THR A 36 4.74 4.71 -16.89
CA THR A 36 3.90 4.47 -18.08
C THR A 36 2.81 5.52 -18.31
N LYS A 37 2.33 6.18 -17.26
CA LYS A 37 1.20 7.12 -17.33
C LYS A 37 1.51 8.50 -16.76
N LYS A 38 2.72 8.73 -16.21
CA LYS A 38 3.08 9.95 -15.48
C LYS A 38 2.09 10.27 -14.35
N PHE A 39 1.51 9.21 -13.78
CA PHE A 39 0.55 9.32 -12.68
C PHE A 39 1.26 9.08 -11.34
N SER A 40 1.14 10.05 -10.43
CA SER A 40 1.68 9.96 -9.07
C SER A 40 0.58 9.53 -8.10
N VAL A 41 0.78 8.38 -7.46
CA VAL A 41 -0.16 7.84 -6.47
C VAL A 41 0.02 8.58 -5.13
N SER A 42 -1.04 9.15 -4.58
CA SER A 42 -1.01 9.85 -3.29
C SER A 42 -0.75 8.90 -2.11
N LYS A 43 -0.34 9.44 -0.95
CA LYS A 43 -0.13 8.65 0.27
C LYS A 43 -1.37 7.88 0.70
N ASN A 44 -2.55 8.50 0.62
CA ASN A 44 -3.82 7.88 1.00
C ASN A 44 -4.19 6.72 0.06
N GLU A 45 -3.98 6.88 -1.24
CA GLU A 45 -4.16 5.79 -2.21
C GLU A 45 -3.15 4.66 -2.01
N GLN A 46 -1.89 4.99 -1.69
CA GLN A 46 -0.88 3.99 -1.34
C GLN A 46 -1.24 3.20 -0.08
N ILE A 47 -1.78 3.84 0.95
CA ILE A 47 -2.30 3.17 2.15
C ILE A 47 -3.40 2.18 1.77
N TYR A 48 -4.37 2.64 0.97
CA TYR A 48 -5.48 1.82 0.51
C TYR A 48 -4.97 0.58 -0.25
N LEU A 49 -4.15 0.79 -1.29
CA LEU A 49 -3.54 -0.30 -2.06
C LEU A 49 -2.78 -1.29 -1.17
N THR A 50 -1.99 -0.80 -0.22
CA THR A 50 -1.22 -1.63 0.71
C THR A 50 -2.13 -2.52 1.55
N ILE A 51 -3.21 -1.97 2.11
CA ILE A 51 -4.18 -2.74 2.90
C ILE A 51 -4.87 -3.79 2.04
N HIS A 52 -5.25 -3.47 0.80
CA HIS A 52 -5.90 -4.40 -0.12
C HIS A 52 -4.99 -5.54 -0.54
N ILE A 53 -3.72 -5.26 -0.87
CA ILE A 53 -2.72 -6.30 -1.16
C ILE A 53 -2.50 -7.19 0.06
N GLN A 54 -2.40 -6.60 1.26
CA GLN A 54 -2.24 -7.38 2.49
C GLN A 54 -3.42 -8.32 2.75
N ARG A 55 -4.66 -7.92 2.43
CA ARG A 55 -5.85 -8.79 2.54
C ARG A 55 -5.74 -9.99 1.60
N ILE A 56 -5.31 -9.77 0.36
CA ILE A 56 -5.10 -10.85 -0.63
C ILE A 56 -3.99 -11.81 -0.16
N LEU A 57 -2.88 -11.29 0.37
CA LEU A 57 -1.79 -12.13 0.90
C LEU A 57 -2.28 -13.03 2.05
N ARG A 58 -3.07 -12.49 2.98
CA ARG A 58 -3.66 -13.27 4.08
C ARG A 58 -4.60 -14.36 3.59
N GLU A 59 -5.40 -14.04 2.58
CA GLU A 59 -6.29 -15.03 1.96
C GLU A 59 -5.50 -16.14 1.28
N LYS A 60 -4.45 -15.79 0.52
CA LYS A 60 -3.54 -16.77 -0.07
C LYS A 60 -2.88 -17.65 0.99
N GLU A 61 -2.38 -17.08 2.08
CA GLU A 61 -1.79 -17.85 3.19
C GLU A 61 -2.78 -18.84 3.78
N ARG A 62 -4.04 -18.43 3.99
CA ARG A 62 -5.12 -19.29 4.49
C ARG A 62 -5.39 -20.46 3.55
N LEU A 63 -5.40 -20.22 2.23
CA LEU A 63 -5.58 -21.29 1.23
C LEU A 63 -4.39 -22.26 1.21
N THR A 64 -3.17 -21.77 1.40
CA THR A 64 -1.96 -22.62 1.37
C THR A 64 -1.72 -23.41 2.66
N LYS A 65 -2.21 -22.95 3.81
CA LYS A 65 -2.09 -23.62 5.11
C LYS A 65 -3.24 -24.59 5.43
N GLY A 66 -4.27 -24.62 4.58
CA GLY A 66 -5.40 -25.54 4.68
C GLY A 66 -5.20 -26.89 3.97
N LEU A 67 -3.98 -27.17 3.50
CA LEU A 67 -3.48 -28.44 2.96
C LEU A 67 -2.38 -28.96 3.88
#